data_AF-A0A7I9YK34-F1
#
_entry.id   AF-A0A7I9YK34-F1
#
_cell.length_a   1.000
_cell.length_b   1.000
_cell.length_c   1.000
_cell.angle_alpha   90.00
_cell.angle_beta   90.00
_cell.angle_gamma   90.00
#
_symmetry.space_group_name_H-M   'P 1'
#
loop_
_entity.id
_entity.type
_entity.pdbx_description
1 polymer ?
#
loop_
_entity_poly.entity_id
_entity_poly.type
_entity_poly.pdbx_seq_one_letter_code
_entity_poly.pdbx_strand_id
1 'polypeptide(L)'
;MSHVMVVPELLTAAATDLTAIGVTLQAAHREAASTLALAPAAADEVSVNIASLFSRQAEDYQQLASEAAAFHEQFVERLAAGAGAYASAEALNVSLLQPFAEALGTAGAAVAQAVPQSLDELGSLLFTSLLSSFILILLIFLGIPAVLFVGVPLLLFLAAFLYFNPNLVRGFAALANGRG
;
A
#
# COMPACT_ATOMS: atom_id res chain seq x y z
N MET A 1 28.08 -5.19 15.38
CA MET A 1 27.28 -3.95 15.50
C MET A 1 25.92 -4.33 16.07
N SER A 2 25.53 -3.85 17.25
CA SER A 2 24.16 -4.07 17.73
C SER A 2 23.21 -3.09 17.04
N HIS A 3 22.06 -3.56 16.58
CA HIS A 3 21.01 -2.68 16.06
C HIS A 3 20.38 -1.92 17.23
N VAL A 4 20.28 -0.59 17.11
CA VAL A 4 19.55 0.24 18.06
C VAL A 4 18.10 0.32 17.56
N MET A 5 17.16 -0.18 18.36
CA MET A 5 15.72 -0.07 18.12
C MET A 5 15.13 0.95 19.08
N VAL A 6 14.28 1.83 18.57
CA VAL A 6 13.53 2.80 19.36
C VAL A 6 12.05 2.65 19.03
N VAL A 7 11.20 2.63 20.06
CA VAL A 7 9.74 2.63 19.91
C VAL A 7 9.23 3.97 20.45
N PRO A 8 8.86 4.93 19.59
CA PRO A 8 8.47 6.27 20.01
C PRO A 8 7.35 6.30 21.06
N GLU A 9 6.39 5.38 20.95
CA GLU A 9 5.24 5.27 21.85
C GLU A 9 5.68 4.95 23.28
N LEU A 10 6.67 4.08 23.45
CA LEU A 10 7.21 3.73 24.76
C LEU A 10 7.98 4.89 25.39
N LEU A 11 8.66 5.71 24.57
CA LEU A 11 9.33 6.92 25.05
C LEU A 11 8.33 8.00 25.49
N THR A 12 7.23 8.18 24.74
CA THR A 12 6.17 9.10 25.13
C THR A 12 5.47 8.65 26.42
N ALA A 13 5.22 7.34 26.58
CA ALA A 13 4.70 6.79 27.82
C ALA A 13 5.67 7.03 28.98
N ALA A 14 6.96 6.74 28.80
CA ALA A 14 7.98 6.97 29.81
C ALA A 14 8.10 8.46 30.19
N ALA A 15 8.01 9.38 29.23
CA ALA A 15 7.99 10.82 29.52
C ALA A 15 6.79 11.21 30.38
N THR A 16 5.62 10.63 30.13
CA THR A 16 4.40 10.83 30.93
C THR A 16 4.57 10.31 32.36
N ASP A 17 5.12 9.11 32.52
CA ASP A 17 5.41 8.52 33.84
C ASP A 17 6.41 9.37 34.63
N LEU A 18 7.44 9.88 33.96
CA LEU A 18 8.43 10.77 34.56
C LEU A 18 7.82 12.12 34.96
N THR A 19 6.88 12.67 34.18
CA THR A 19 6.11 13.85 34.60
C THR A 19 5.35 13.58 35.90
N ALA A 20 4.68 12.42 36.01
CA ALA A 20 3.97 12.05 37.23
C ALA A 20 4.91 11.91 38.43
N ILE A 21 6.08 11.29 38.25
CA ILE A 21 7.13 11.22 39.27
C ILE A 21 7.58 12.63 39.69
N GLY A 22 7.80 13.53 38.74
CA GLY A 22 8.19 14.93 39.02
C GLY A 22 7.18 15.66 39.91
N VAL A 23 5.89 15.48 39.65
CA VAL A 23 4.80 16.04 40.50
C VAL A 23 4.88 15.49 41.93
N THR A 24 5.04 14.16 42.08
CA THR A 24 5.14 13.55 43.42
C THR A 24 6.39 14.02 44.17
N LEU A 25 7.50 14.18 43.47
CA LEU A 25 8.77 14.63 44.05
C LEU A 25 8.68 16.10 44.50
N GLN A 26 8.04 16.96 43.70
CA GLN A 26 7.83 18.35 44.07
C GLN A 26 6.92 18.49 45.30
N ALA A 27 5.89 17.65 45.43
CA ALA A 27 5.08 17.58 46.65
C ALA A 27 5.93 17.18 47.86
N ALA A 28 6.78 16.16 47.73
CA ALA A 28 7.69 15.72 48.79
C ALA A 28 8.71 16.80 49.20
N HIS A 29 9.28 17.54 48.23
CA HIS A 29 10.20 18.64 48.52
C HIS A 29 9.53 19.78 49.31
N ARG A 30 8.25 20.06 49.01
CA ARG A 30 7.46 21.04 49.78
C ARG A 30 7.19 20.59 51.21
N GLU A 31 6.86 19.32 51.43
CA GLU A 31 6.70 18.75 52.77
C GLU A 31 8.01 18.84 53.59
N ALA A 32 9.15 18.58 52.93
CA ALA A 32 10.46 18.65 53.55
C ALA A 32 10.86 20.08 53.99
N ALA A 33 10.19 21.14 53.50
CA ALA A 33 10.47 22.52 53.91
C ALA A 33 10.20 22.75 55.41
N SER A 34 9.37 21.92 56.05
CA SER A 34 9.14 21.95 57.50
C SER A 34 10.44 21.76 58.32
N THR A 35 11.45 21.12 57.75
CA THR A 35 12.76 20.87 58.41
C THR A 35 13.63 22.13 58.54
N LEU A 36 13.32 23.21 57.81
CA LEU A 36 14.03 24.49 57.89
C LEU A 36 13.87 25.15 59.28
N ALA A 37 12.72 24.94 59.93
CA ALA A 37 12.37 25.58 61.20
C ALA A 37 12.39 24.59 62.38
N LEU A 38 13.45 23.78 62.48
CA LEU A 38 13.57 22.79 63.55
C LEU A 38 13.77 23.48 64.92
N ALA A 39 12.86 23.22 65.86
CA ALA A 39 12.98 23.71 67.22
C ALA A 39 14.03 22.92 68.01
N PRO A 40 14.82 23.57 68.90
CA PRO A 40 15.77 22.88 69.75
C PRO A 40 15.04 22.00 70.78
N ALA A 41 15.60 20.82 71.06
CA ALA A 41 15.01 19.85 71.99
C ALA A 41 14.96 20.35 73.45
N ALA A 42 15.91 21.21 73.83
CA ALA A 42 15.99 21.91 75.10
C ALA A 42 16.64 23.29 74.92
N ALA A 43 16.60 24.13 75.96
CA ALA A 43 17.14 25.50 75.92
C ALA A 43 18.67 25.59 76.05
N ASP A 44 19.37 24.46 76.13
CA ASP A 44 20.83 24.45 76.23
C ASP A 44 21.49 24.76 74.88
N GLU A 45 22.73 25.26 74.94
CA GLU A 45 23.48 25.66 73.76
C GLU A 45 23.75 24.50 72.79
N VAL A 46 23.88 23.26 73.27
CA VAL A 46 24.14 22.10 72.41
C VAL A 46 22.89 21.79 71.59
N SER A 47 21.71 21.76 72.22
CA SER A 47 20.42 21.58 71.53
C SER A 47 20.15 22.67 70.49
N VAL A 48 20.43 23.93 70.82
CA VAL A 48 20.30 25.07 69.88
C VAL A 48 21.24 24.91 68.69
N ASN A 49 22.51 24.55 68.92
CA ASN A 49 23.49 24.36 67.86
C ASN A 49 23.15 23.16 66.95
N ILE A 50 22.64 22.05 67.52
CA ILE A 50 22.19 20.88 66.74
C ILE A 50 21.00 21.26 65.85
N ALA A 51 20.00 21.97 66.40
CA ALA A 51 18.86 22.44 65.61
C ALA A 51 19.31 23.34 64.44
N SER A 52 20.24 24.28 64.71
CA SER A 52 20.82 25.14 63.68
C SER A 52 21.62 24.38 62.60
N LEU A 53 22.30 23.28 62.96
CA LEU A 53 22.99 22.43 61.99
C LEU A 53 21.99 21.75 61.05
N PHE A 54 20.89 21.20 61.57
CA PHE A 54 19.86 20.58 60.74
C PHE A 54 19.11 21.59 59.87
N SER A 55 18.81 22.78 60.38
CA SER A 55 18.22 23.86 59.57
C SER A 55 19.11 24.24 58.39
N ARG A 56 20.43 24.37 58.58
CA ARG A 56 21.38 24.62 57.48
C ARG A 56 21.41 23.49 56.47
N GLN A 57 21.40 22.24 56.92
CA GLN A 57 21.32 21.08 56.02
C GLN A 57 20.01 21.07 55.22
N ALA A 58 18.90 21.53 55.81
CA ALA A 58 17.62 21.66 55.13
C ALA A 58 17.65 22.77 54.07
N GLU A 59 18.35 23.89 54.30
CA GLU A 59 18.56 24.95 53.30
C GLU A 59 19.33 24.41 52.09
N ASP A 60 20.46 23.72 52.32
CA ASP A 60 21.26 23.10 51.26
C ASP A 60 20.45 22.06 50.48
N TYR A 61 19.64 21.26 51.17
CA TYR A 61 18.73 20.30 50.55
C TYR A 61 17.70 20.99 49.65
N GLN A 62 17.05 22.06 50.11
CA GLN A 62 16.03 22.77 49.33
C GLN A 62 16.63 23.42 48.08
N GLN A 63 17.85 23.95 48.18
CA GLN A 63 18.56 24.47 47.02
C GLN A 63 18.82 23.36 45.99
N LEU A 64 19.43 22.25 46.42
CA LEU A 64 19.73 21.13 45.52
C LEU A 64 18.46 20.49 44.92
N ALA A 65 17.38 20.38 45.72
CA ALA A 65 16.09 19.90 45.27
C ALA A 65 15.51 20.77 44.14
N SER A 66 15.68 22.11 44.24
CA SER A 66 15.23 23.03 43.19
C SER A 66 16.02 22.85 41.88
N GLU A 67 17.34 22.64 41.97
CA GLU A 67 18.21 22.39 40.81
C GLU A 67 17.87 21.03 40.16
N ALA A 68 17.64 20.00 40.97
CA ALA A 68 17.24 18.68 40.51
C ALA A 68 15.86 18.70 39.82
N ALA A 69 14.90 19.47 40.35
CA ALA A 69 13.59 19.64 39.73
C ALA A 69 13.70 20.29 38.35
N ALA A 70 14.50 21.35 38.22
CA ALA A 70 14.74 22.02 36.94
C ALA A 70 15.42 21.08 35.92
N PHE A 71 16.38 20.27 36.36
CA PHE A 71 17.01 19.24 35.52
C PHE A 71 15.99 18.19 35.06
N HIS A 72 15.14 17.71 35.98
CA HIS A 72 14.11 16.71 35.68
C HIS A 72 13.12 17.22 34.62
N GLU A 73 12.66 18.46 34.75
CA GLU A 73 11.80 19.10 33.75
C GLU A 73 12.45 19.13 32.36
N GLN A 74 13.71 19.59 32.27
CA GLN A 74 14.45 19.60 31.00
C GLN A 74 14.69 18.21 30.44
N PHE A 75 14.93 17.22 31.31
CA PHE A 75 15.11 15.83 30.89
C PHE A 75 13.83 15.27 30.26
N VAL A 76 12.68 15.48 30.89
CA VAL A 76 11.38 15.04 30.38
C VAL A 76 11.04 15.74 29.06
N GLU A 77 11.29 17.04 28.96
CA GLU A 77 11.09 17.81 27.72
C GLU A 77 11.92 17.25 26.57
N ARG A 78 13.22 17.00 26.81
CA ARG A 78 14.12 16.43 25.80
C ARG A 78 13.73 15.01 25.41
N LEU A 79 13.27 14.20 26.37
CA LEU A 79 12.81 12.84 26.10
C LEU A 79 11.58 12.85 25.18
N ALA A 80 10.60 13.70 25.47
CA ALA A 80 9.40 13.86 24.66
C ALA A 80 9.72 14.41 23.26
N ALA A 81 10.61 15.40 23.16
CA ALA A 81 11.08 15.93 21.88
C ALA A 81 11.81 14.85 21.05
N GLY A 82 12.65 14.04 21.70
CA GLY A 82 13.32 12.90 21.07
C GLY A 82 12.33 11.87 20.52
N ALA A 83 11.30 11.52 21.30
CA ALA A 83 10.23 10.62 20.84
C ALA A 83 9.54 11.15 19.58
N GLY A 84 9.17 12.44 19.57
CA GLY A 84 8.58 13.10 18.40
C GLY A 84 9.51 13.12 17.18
N ALA A 85 10.83 13.29 17.39
CA ALA A 85 11.81 13.23 16.32
C ALA A 85 11.87 11.83 15.68
N TYR A 86 11.86 10.75 16.47
CA TYR A 86 11.82 9.39 15.93
C TYR A 86 10.51 9.09 15.20
N ALA A 87 9.36 9.45 15.77
CA ALA A 87 8.05 9.26 15.13
C ALA A 87 7.95 10.02 13.79
N SER A 88 8.44 11.26 13.74
CA SER A 88 8.45 12.05 12.50
C SER A 88 9.40 11.45 11.46
N ALA A 89 10.57 10.95 11.87
CA ALA A 89 11.49 10.26 10.97
C ALA A 89 10.85 8.99 10.37
N GLU A 90 10.12 8.21 11.16
CA GLU A 90 9.38 7.04 10.67
C GLU A 90 8.31 7.42 9.66
N ALA A 91 7.48 8.43 9.97
CA ALA A 91 6.45 8.92 9.05
C ALA A 91 7.04 9.46 7.74
N LEU A 92 8.16 10.17 7.80
CA LEU A 92 8.88 10.66 6.62
C LEU A 92 9.41 9.50 5.76
N ASN A 93 10.01 8.49 6.39
CA ASN A 93 10.51 7.31 5.68
C ASN A 93 9.37 6.55 4.98
N VAL A 94 8.22 6.37 5.65
CA VAL A 94 7.02 5.78 5.05
C VAL A 94 6.56 6.59 3.84
N SER A 95 6.43 7.91 3.99
CA SER A 95 6.00 8.82 2.92
C SER A 95 6.93 8.80 1.71
N LEU A 96 8.25 8.77 1.94
CA LEU A 96 9.25 8.69 0.86
C LEU A 96 9.21 7.36 0.09
N LEU A 97 8.90 6.25 0.77
CA LEU A 97 8.86 4.92 0.17
C LEU A 97 7.51 4.55 -0.45
N GLN A 98 6.42 5.19 -0.03
CA GLN A 98 5.08 4.96 -0.55
C GLN A 98 4.96 5.06 -2.08
N PRO A 99 5.44 6.13 -2.76
CA PRO A 99 5.32 6.22 -4.22
C PRO A 99 6.12 5.12 -4.94
N PHE A 100 7.22 4.67 -4.35
CA PHE A 100 7.99 3.54 -4.90
C PHE A 100 7.23 2.23 -4.77
N ALA A 101 6.58 1.97 -3.63
CA ALA A 101 5.74 0.79 -3.43
C ALA A 101 4.54 0.78 -4.40
N GLU A 102 3.90 1.92 -4.63
CA GLU A 102 2.82 2.10 -5.60
C GLU A 102 3.31 1.86 -7.04
N ALA A 103 4.47 2.39 -7.40
CA ALA A 103 5.10 2.14 -8.71
C ALA A 103 5.41 0.64 -8.91
N LEU A 104 5.90 -0.04 -7.87
CA LEU A 104 6.17 -1.48 -7.94
C LEU A 104 4.88 -2.29 -8.08
N GLY A 105 3.83 -1.92 -7.35
CA GLY A 105 2.51 -2.55 -7.43
C GLY A 105 1.87 -2.39 -8.81
N THR A 106 1.91 -1.19 -9.37
CA THR A 106 1.38 -0.91 -10.73
C THR A 106 2.17 -1.64 -11.82
N ALA A 107 3.51 -1.69 -11.72
CA ALA A 107 4.34 -2.47 -12.64
C ALA A 107 4.03 -3.97 -12.56
N GLY A 108 3.87 -4.51 -11.34
CA GLY A 108 3.48 -5.90 -11.13
C GLY A 108 2.12 -6.24 -11.77
N ALA A 109 1.13 -5.36 -11.61
CA ALA A 109 -0.18 -5.50 -12.23
C ALA A 109 -0.11 -5.46 -13.77
N ALA A 110 0.68 -4.55 -14.34
CA ALA A 110 0.87 -4.45 -15.79
C ALA A 110 1.46 -5.74 -16.38
N VAL A 111 2.48 -6.32 -15.74
CA VAL A 111 3.07 -7.60 -16.17
C VAL A 111 2.06 -8.75 -16.03
N ALA A 112 1.31 -8.80 -14.93
CA ALA A 112 0.30 -9.82 -14.70
C ALA A 112 -0.85 -9.79 -15.73
N GLN A 113 -1.14 -8.62 -16.31
CA GLN A 113 -2.14 -8.47 -17.37
C GLN A 113 -1.56 -8.73 -18.78
N ALA A 114 -0.34 -8.27 -19.07
CA ALA A 114 0.25 -8.37 -20.39
C ALA A 114 0.57 -9.83 -20.81
N VAL A 115 1.01 -10.68 -19.87
CA VAL A 115 1.38 -12.07 -20.20
C VAL A 115 0.17 -12.91 -20.63
N PRO A 116 -0.94 -12.98 -19.89
CA PRO A 116 -2.12 -13.71 -20.34
C PRO A 116 -2.72 -13.15 -21.63
N GLN A 117 -2.75 -11.80 -21.79
CA GLN A 117 -3.28 -11.17 -22.99
C GLN A 117 -2.48 -11.55 -24.24
N SER A 118 -1.15 -11.48 -24.17
CA SER A 118 -0.29 -11.87 -25.29
C SER A 118 -0.41 -13.36 -25.63
N LEU A 119 -0.54 -14.24 -24.62
CA LEU A 119 -0.75 -15.67 -24.84
C LEU A 119 -2.11 -15.95 -25.51
N ASP A 120 -3.16 -15.22 -25.13
CA ASP A 120 -4.49 -15.36 -25.73
C ASP A 120 -4.52 -14.84 -27.17
N GLU A 121 -3.88 -13.70 -27.45
CA GLU A 121 -3.71 -13.17 -28.79
C GLU A 121 -2.92 -14.14 -29.69
N LEU A 122 -1.79 -14.66 -29.20
CA LEU A 122 -1.00 -15.66 -29.94
C LEU A 122 -1.82 -16.94 -30.18
N GLY A 123 -2.54 -17.44 -29.18
CA GLY A 123 -3.40 -18.61 -29.31
C GLY A 123 -4.49 -18.42 -30.36
N SER A 124 -5.18 -17.27 -30.33
CA SER A 124 -6.22 -16.90 -31.28
C SER A 124 -5.68 -16.74 -32.70
N LEU A 125 -4.53 -16.09 -32.87
CA LEU A 125 -3.87 -15.93 -34.17
C LEU A 125 -3.47 -17.27 -34.76
N LEU A 126 -2.87 -18.16 -33.96
CA LEU A 126 -2.49 -19.51 -34.40
C LEU A 126 -3.71 -20.33 -34.78
N PHE A 127 -4.75 -20.34 -33.93
CA PHE A 127 -5.98 -21.10 -34.20
C PHE A 127 -6.69 -20.59 -35.46
N THR A 128 -6.86 -19.27 -35.60
CA THR A 128 -7.52 -18.66 -36.75
C THR A 128 -6.74 -18.90 -38.04
N SER A 129 -5.41 -18.79 -37.98
CA SER A 129 -4.53 -19.07 -39.13
C SER A 129 -4.61 -20.53 -39.57
N LEU A 130 -4.55 -21.46 -38.62
CA LEU A 130 -4.67 -22.90 -38.88
C LEU A 130 -6.07 -23.26 -39.41
N LEU A 131 -7.12 -22.74 -38.79
CA LEU A 131 -8.50 -22.99 -39.19
C LEU A 131 -8.79 -22.43 -40.58
N SER A 132 -8.36 -21.20 -40.88
CA SER A 132 -8.51 -20.59 -42.19
C SER A 132 -7.77 -21.37 -43.28
N SER A 133 -6.53 -21.78 -43.00
CA SER A 133 -5.74 -22.61 -43.91
C SER A 133 -6.41 -23.96 -44.16
N PHE A 134 -6.94 -24.59 -43.10
CA PHE A 134 -7.68 -25.85 -43.20
C PHE A 134 -8.95 -25.70 -44.03
N ILE A 135 -9.73 -24.63 -43.83
CA ILE A 135 -10.93 -24.34 -44.61
C ILE A 135 -10.58 -24.17 -46.09
N LEU A 136 -9.53 -23.41 -46.42
CA LEU A 136 -9.08 -23.25 -47.81
C LEU A 136 -8.70 -24.59 -48.44
N ILE A 137 -7.92 -25.41 -47.75
CA ILE A 137 -7.55 -26.75 -48.22
C ILE A 137 -8.80 -27.61 -48.43
N LEU A 138 -9.75 -27.59 -47.49
CA LEU A 138 -11.00 -28.34 -47.56
C LEU A 138 -11.86 -27.89 -48.75
N LEU A 139 -11.97 -26.57 -49.01
CA LEU A 139 -12.69 -26.03 -50.15
C LEU A 139 -12.04 -26.42 -51.48
N ILE A 140 -10.71 -26.46 -51.56
CA ILE A 140 -10.00 -26.93 -52.74
C ILE A 140 -10.27 -28.42 -52.96
N PHE A 141 -10.10 -29.24 -51.91
CA PHE A 141 -10.24 -30.70 -52.00
C PHE A 141 -11.68 -31.17 -52.22
N LEU A 142 -12.67 -30.50 -51.63
CA LEU A 142 -14.07 -30.91 -51.72
C LEU A 142 -14.84 -30.10 -52.76
N GLY A 143 -14.60 -28.79 -52.83
CA GLY A 143 -15.31 -27.87 -53.69
C GLY A 143 -14.93 -27.98 -55.17
N ILE A 144 -13.64 -28.08 -55.50
CA ILE A 144 -13.20 -28.21 -56.91
C ILE A 144 -13.77 -29.49 -57.54
N PRO A 145 -13.67 -30.67 -56.91
CA PRO A 145 -14.31 -31.87 -57.46
C PRO A 145 -15.82 -31.74 -57.53
N ALA A 146 -16.48 -31.17 -56.52
CA ALA A 146 -17.93 -30.97 -56.57
C ALA A 146 -18.36 -30.08 -57.75
N VAL A 147 -17.65 -28.98 -58.01
CA VAL A 147 -17.91 -28.10 -59.15
C VAL A 147 -17.63 -28.83 -60.46
N LEU A 148 -16.48 -29.49 -60.61
CA LEU A 148 -16.10 -30.13 -61.87
C LEU A 148 -16.91 -31.38 -62.20
N PHE A 149 -17.15 -32.26 -61.22
CA PHE A 149 -17.78 -33.56 -61.45
C PHE A 149 -19.30 -33.56 -61.25
N VAL A 150 -19.87 -32.57 -60.56
CA VAL A 150 -21.32 -32.46 -60.36
C VAL A 150 -21.85 -31.17 -60.98
N GLY A 151 -21.27 -30.02 -60.63
CA GLY A 151 -21.75 -28.70 -61.05
C GLY A 151 -21.69 -28.46 -62.56
N VAL A 152 -20.52 -28.68 -63.18
CA VAL A 152 -20.32 -28.47 -64.63
C VAL A 152 -21.21 -29.39 -65.46
N PRO A 153 -21.29 -30.72 -65.20
CA PRO A 153 -22.21 -31.58 -65.93
C PRO A 153 -23.68 -31.16 -65.76
N LEU A 154 -24.09 -30.76 -64.55
CA LEU A 154 -25.45 -30.27 -64.29
C LEU A 154 -25.76 -29.00 -65.10
N LEU A 155 -24.82 -28.04 -65.15
CA LEU A 155 -24.99 -26.82 -65.92
C LEU A 155 -25.04 -27.09 -67.43
N LEU A 156 -24.20 -28.00 -67.93
CA LEU A 156 -24.24 -28.40 -69.34
C LEU A 156 -25.54 -29.13 -69.67
N PHE A 157 -26.01 -30.01 -68.79
CA PHE A 157 -27.31 -30.66 -68.92
C PHE A 157 -28.45 -29.64 -68.93
N LEU A 158 -28.44 -28.67 -68.01
CA LEU A 158 -29.43 -27.60 -67.95
C LEU A 158 -29.41 -26.73 -69.22
N ALA A 159 -28.22 -26.37 -69.70
CA ALA A 159 -28.06 -25.61 -70.94
C ALA A 159 -28.59 -26.39 -72.15
N ALA A 160 -28.25 -27.67 -72.26
CA ALA A 160 -28.76 -28.54 -73.32
C ALA A 160 -30.29 -28.70 -73.24
N PHE A 161 -30.84 -28.87 -72.02
CA PHE A 161 -32.28 -28.96 -71.78
C PHE A 161 -33.02 -27.69 -72.21
N LEU A 162 -32.48 -26.52 -71.89
CA LEU A 162 -33.03 -25.22 -72.30
C LEU A 162 -32.90 -24.98 -73.81
N TYR A 163 -31.82 -25.44 -74.44
CA TYR A 163 -31.65 -25.36 -75.89
C TYR A 163 -32.71 -26.18 -76.63
N PHE A 164 -32.99 -27.41 -76.16
CA PHE A 164 -34.02 -28.27 -76.76
C PHE A 164 -35.45 -27.82 -76.45
N ASN A 165 -35.65 -26.97 -75.43
CA ASN A 165 -36.94 -26.40 -75.05
C ASN A 165 -36.96 -24.87 -75.13
N PRO A 166 -36.97 -24.28 -76.35
CA PRO A 166 -36.90 -22.82 -76.53
C PRO A 166 -38.12 -22.07 -75.97
N ASN A 167 -39.25 -22.76 -75.76
CA ASN A 167 -40.45 -22.20 -75.13
C ASN A 167 -40.21 -21.84 -73.65
N LEU A 168 -39.38 -22.61 -72.92
CA LEU A 168 -38.99 -22.32 -71.54
C LEU A 168 -38.09 -21.08 -71.47
N VAL A 169 -37.14 -20.94 -72.39
CA VAL A 169 -36.27 -19.76 -72.46
C VAL A 169 -37.08 -18.48 -72.71
N ARG A 170 -38.09 -18.54 -73.58
CA ARG A 170 -39.01 -17.43 -73.82
C ARG A 170 -39.92 -17.14 -72.61
N GLY A 171 -40.40 -18.16 -71.91
CA GLY A 171 -41.17 -18.01 -70.68
C GLY A 171 -40.39 -17.37 -69.53
N PHE A 172 -39.14 -17.78 -69.32
CA PHE A 172 -38.25 -17.14 -68.34
C PHE A 172 -37.83 -15.72 -68.75
N ALA A 173 -37.61 -15.47 -70.04
CA ALA A 173 -37.32 -14.13 -70.54
C ALA A 173 -38.52 -13.18 -70.44
N ALA A 174 -39.76 -13.67 -70.62
CA ALA A 174 -40.99 -12.91 -70.41
C ALA A 174 -41.23 -12.57 -68.93
N LEU A 175 -40.89 -13.49 -68.02
CA LEU A 175 -40.90 -13.27 -66.56
C LEU A 175 -39.81 -12.29 -66.11
N ALA A 176 -38.60 -12.34 -66.69
CA ALA A 176 -37.51 -11.42 -66.36
C ALA A 176 -37.71 -10.01 -66.92
N ASN A 177 -38.38 -9.86 -68.08
CA ASN A 177 -38.73 -8.57 -68.69
C ASN A 177 -40.13 -8.05 -68.29
N GLY A 178 -40.80 -8.69 -67.32
CA GLY A 178 -41.96 -8.14 -66.64
C GLY A 178 -43.20 -7.89 -67.50
N ARG A 179 -43.56 -8.81 -68.40
CA ARG A 179 -44.92 -8.88 -68.97
C ARG A 179 -45.30 -10.34 -69.23
N GLY A 180 -46.29 -10.80 -68.46
CA GLY A 180 -46.92 -12.12 -68.62
C GLY A 180 -47.66 -12.25 -69.95
#